data_AF-A0A423VZM6-F1
#
_entry.id   AF-A0A423VZM6-F1
#
_cell.length_a   1.000
_cell.length_b   1.000
_cell.length_c   1.000
_cell.angle_alpha   90.00
_cell.angle_beta   90.00
_cell.angle_gamma   90.00
#
_symmetry.space_group_name_H-M   'P 1'
#
loop_
_entity.id
_entity.type
_entity.pdbx_description
1 polymer ?
#
loop_
_entity_poly.entity_id
_entity_poly.type
_entity_poly.pdbx_seq_one_letter_code
_entity_poly.pdbx_strand_id
1 'polypeptide(L)'
;MDGKCKPFMDPATDAAPPPSFLEAISSVAGPSSSFQTRLACVSLHMNDRIRFLNFSPAEVRALREELGTVWPIQEVRSYGGAEEFKFRDYPWVGKANGDDKSRRLVKRMLESLYDMGWVLQAAVDISKKSLDEDTLVFRYQNPPPPPCDWLCISFDWTNKMKIVDAPPPDLAGALVSEFMSNHRLKSHELESDRLKLKFHGQPWQANGEETIQVRLLLLKLLEVLERFGYSFYASVDQVNGTEEADVMVIAASWKEMRHPLEPGQTSPTGNPHFNSGSYFQRASSPTGSDNGKSSMDSDRDHTSPSMIRTTSNSSWKWGSR
;
A
#
# COMPACT_ATOMS: atom_id res chain seq x y z
N MET A 1 -22.02 -73.35 -26.30
CA MET A 1 -21.95 -71.88 -26.51
C MET A 1 -21.26 -71.31 -25.29
N ASP A 2 -19.93 -71.25 -25.34
CA ASP A 2 -19.08 -70.92 -24.19
C ASP A 2 -18.88 -69.40 -24.09
N GLY A 3 -19.43 -68.81 -23.03
CA GLY A 3 -19.23 -67.40 -22.68
C GLY A 3 -17.95 -67.21 -21.88
N LYS A 4 -16.90 -66.66 -22.51
CA LYS A 4 -15.70 -66.16 -21.83
C LYS A 4 -15.96 -64.75 -21.28
N CYS A 5 -16.10 -64.59 -19.97
CA CYS A 5 -15.96 -63.29 -19.31
C CYS A 5 -14.49 -62.86 -19.33
N LYS A 6 -14.21 -61.68 -19.90
CA LYS A 6 -12.94 -60.95 -19.70
C LYS A 6 -13.00 -60.19 -18.37
N PRO A 7 -11.89 -60.10 -17.61
CA PRO A 7 -11.84 -59.22 -16.45
C PRO A 7 -11.75 -57.75 -16.90
N PHE A 8 -12.47 -56.90 -16.17
CA PHE A 8 -12.45 -55.45 -16.26
C PHE A 8 -11.11 -54.94 -15.71
N MET A 9 -10.32 -54.21 -16.49
CA MET A 9 -9.13 -53.50 -16.00
C MET A 9 -9.55 -52.08 -15.58
N ASP A 10 -9.32 -51.74 -14.31
CA ASP A 10 -9.41 -50.37 -13.81
C ASP A 10 -8.28 -49.52 -14.38
N PRO A 11 -8.56 -48.36 -15.01
CA PRO A 11 -7.54 -47.41 -15.40
C PRO A 11 -7.24 -46.46 -14.24
N ALA A 12 -6.70 -46.96 -13.13
CA ALA A 12 -5.99 -46.11 -12.18
C ALA A 12 -4.60 -45.82 -12.76
N THR A 13 -4.58 -44.92 -13.75
CA THR A 13 -3.35 -44.42 -14.35
C THR A 13 -2.66 -43.56 -13.31
N ASP A 14 -1.46 -44.00 -12.94
CA ASP A 14 -0.49 -43.40 -12.03
C ASP A 14 -0.06 -42.01 -12.53
N ALA A 15 -0.94 -41.02 -12.38
CA ALA A 15 -0.61 -39.64 -12.62
C ALA A 15 0.15 -39.15 -11.39
N ALA A 16 1.46 -38.96 -11.55
CA ALA A 16 2.31 -38.37 -10.52
C ALA A 16 1.64 -37.07 -9.99
N PRO A 17 1.67 -36.83 -8.67
CA PRO A 17 1.09 -35.63 -8.10
C PRO A 17 1.73 -34.40 -8.76
N PRO A 18 0.95 -33.32 -9.00
CA PRO A 18 1.51 -32.11 -9.56
C PRO A 18 2.68 -31.62 -8.70
N PRO A 19 3.75 -31.09 -9.32
CA PRO A 19 4.91 -30.62 -8.58
C PRO A 19 4.49 -29.56 -7.57
N SER A 20 5.14 -29.57 -6.42
CA SER A 20 4.99 -28.51 -5.43
C SER A 20 5.40 -27.16 -6.04
N PHE A 21 4.89 -26.07 -5.47
CA PHE A 21 5.22 -24.72 -5.93
C PHE A 21 6.74 -24.48 -6.02
N LEU A 22 7.51 -24.99 -5.05
CA LEU A 22 8.98 -24.87 -5.04
C LEU A 22 9.66 -25.67 -6.16
N GLU A 23 9.14 -26.84 -6.48
CA GLU A 23 9.63 -27.68 -7.59
C GLU A 23 9.29 -27.03 -8.95
N ALA A 24 8.10 -26.44 -9.07
CA ALA A 24 7.69 -25.71 -10.26
C ALA A 24 8.63 -24.52 -10.55
N ILE A 25 9.00 -23.75 -9.52
CA ILE A 25 9.95 -22.62 -9.66
C ILE A 25 11.35 -23.10 -10.09
N SER A 26 11.80 -24.25 -9.59
CA SER A 26 13.15 -24.77 -9.87
C SER A 26 13.31 -25.33 -11.29
N SER A 27 12.22 -25.76 -11.93
CA SER A 27 12.25 -26.42 -13.25
C SER A 27 12.32 -25.49 -14.47
N VAL A 28 12.23 -24.17 -14.28
CA VAL A 28 12.18 -23.17 -15.38
C VAL A 28 13.57 -22.87 -15.97
N ALA A 29 14.64 -23.48 -15.46
CA ALA A 29 16.01 -23.26 -15.91
C ALA A 29 16.38 -24.05 -17.19
N GLY A 30 15.67 -23.81 -18.30
CA GLY A 30 16.06 -24.28 -19.64
C GLY A 30 16.78 -23.19 -20.46
N PRO A 31 17.72 -23.51 -21.35
CA PRO A 31 18.44 -22.51 -22.14
C PRO A 31 17.57 -22.03 -23.30
N SER A 32 16.86 -20.92 -23.10
CA SER A 32 16.35 -20.08 -24.18
C SER A 32 16.55 -18.63 -23.78
N SER A 33 17.14 -17.80 -24.65
CA SER A 33 17.24 -16.35 -24.45
C SER A 33 15.88 -15.70 -24.70
N SER A 34 14.87 -16.14 -23.95
CA SER A 34 13.59 -15.48 -23.88
C SER A 34 13.71 -14.33 -22.88
N PHE A 35 13.07 -13.21 -23.19
CA PHE A 35 12.94 -12.09 -22.28
C PHE A 35 12.35 -12.58 -20.95
N GLN A 36 13.19 -12.71 -19.91
CA GLN A 36 12.75 -13.15 -18.60
C GLN A 36 12.41 -11.94 -17.73
N THR A 37 11.12 -11.76 -17.46
CA THR A 37 10.68 -10.76 -16.49
C THR A 37 11.06 -11.25 -15.10
N ARG A 38 11.92 -10.52 -14.39
CA ARG A 38 12.18 -10.76 -12.97
C ARG A 38 11.13 -10.01 -12.16
N LEU A 39 10.39 -10.73 -11.34
CA LEU A 39 9.41 -10.19 -10.41
C LEU A 39 9.86 -10.47 -8.98
N ALA A 40 9.60 -9.54 -8.07
CA ALA A 40 9.83 -9.74 -6.64
C ALA A 40 8.63 -9.21 -5.87
N CYS A 41 8.56 -9.58 -4.60
CA CYS A 41 7.41 -9.28 -3.76
C CYS A 41 7.86 -8.84 -2.38
N VAL A 42 7.25 -7.78 -1.87
CA VAL A 42 7.37 -7.34 -0.48
C VAL A 42 6.01 -7.40 0.19
N SER A 43 5.95 -7.82 1.45
CA SER A 43 4.71 -7.84 2.22
C SER A 43 4.98 -7.48 3.67
N LEU A 44 4.05 -6.74 4.28
CA LEU A 44 4.08 -6.39 5.69
C LEU A 44 3.36 -7.49 6.48
N HIS A 45 3.88 -7.86 7.65
CA HIS A 45 3.38 -9.00 8.42
C HIS A 45 3.34 -8.71 9.91
N MET A 46 2.28 -9.19 10.56
CA MET A 46 2.07 -8.98 12.00
C MET A 46 2.22 -7.49 12.32
N ASN A 47 2.79 -7.14 13.47
CA ASN A 47 2.94 -5.75 13.89
C ASN A 47 4.33 -5.15 13.60
N ASP A 48 5.27 -5.97 13.11
CA ASP A 48 6.69 -5.62 13.12
C ASP A 48 7.58 -6.35 12.10
N ARG A 49 7.01 -6.97 11.06
CA ARG A 49 7.79 -7.74 10.08
C ARG A 49 7.60 -7.26 8.65
N ILE A 50 8.65 -7.40 7.85
CA ILE A 50 8.61 -7.28 6.39
C ILE A 50 9.22 -8.55 5.80
N ARG A 51 8.59 -9.09 4.75
CA ARG A 51 9.12 -10.22 3.99
C ARG A 51 9.52 -9.80 2.60
N PHE A 52 10.70 -10.22 2.18
CA PHE A 52 11.28 -9.98 0.86
C PHE A 52 11.39 -11.31 0.12
N LEU A 53 10.60 -11.49 -0.94
CA LEU A 53 10.57 -12.69 -1.76
C LEU A 53 11.18 -12.44 -3.14
N ASN A 54 12.05 -13.36 -3.58
CA ASN A 54 12.75 -13.32 -4.86
C ASN A 54 13.72 -12.14 -5.06
N PHE A 55 14.34 -11.68 -3.96
CA PHE A 55 15.47 -10.77 -3.97
C PHE A 55 16.79 -11.55 -3.80
N SER A 56 17.85 -11.07 -4.43
CA SER A 56 19.20 -11.62 -4.26
C SER A 56 19.77 -11.31 -2.86
N PRO A 57 20.73 -12.10 -2.37
CA PRO A 57 21.39 -11.84 -1.08
C PRO A 57 22.08 -10.46 -0.99
N ALA A 58 22.47 -9.87 -2.12
CA ALA A 58 23.06 -8.54 -2.17
C ALA A 58 21.98 -7.45 -1.96
N GLU A 59 20.84 -7.57 -2.65
CA GLU A 59 19.69 -6.65 -2.51
C GLU A 59 19.13 -6.70 -1.09
N VAL A 60 18.95 -7.90 -0.52
CA VAL A 60 18.49 -8.07 0.87
C VAL A 60 19.46 -7.42 1.87
N ARG A 61 20.77 -7.54 1.66
CA ARG A 61 21.76 -6.90 2.54
C ARG A 61 21.68 -5.37 2.48
N ALA A 62 21.57 -4.81 1.28
CA ALA A 62 21.42 -3.37 1.10
C ALA A 62 20.13 -2.85 1.74
N LEU A 63 19.00 -3.55 1.55
CA LEU A 63 17.74 -3.22 2.22
C LEU A 63 17.86 -3.28 3.74
N ARG A 64 18.56 -4.28 4.29
CA ARG A 64 18.79 -4.39 5.73
C ARG A 64 19.55 -3.18 6.27
N GLU A 65 20.59 -2.74 5.56
CA GLU A 65 21.39 -1.58 5.93
C GLU A 65 20.56 -0.30 5.90
N GLU A 66 19.90 -0.02 4.77
CA GLU A 66 19.07 1.19 4.58
C GLU A 66 17.90 1.26 5.57
N LEU A 67 17.10 0.19 5.67
CA LEU A 67 15.95 0.16 6.58
C LEU A 67 16.36 0.18 8.05
N GLY A 68 17.51 -0.41 8.38
CA GLY A 68 18.09 -0.38 9.71
C GLY A 68 18.45 1.02 10.21
N THR A 69 18.71 1.97 9.30
CA THR A 69 18.94 3.39 9.64
C THR A 69 17.67 4.09 10.09
N VAL A 70 16.52 3.70 9.52
CA VAL A 70 15.22 4.28 9.85
C VAL A 70 14.66 3.62 11.10
N TRP A 71 14.65 2.29 11.15
CA TRP A 71 14.08 1.53 12.26
C TRP A 71 14.97 0.34 12.65
N PRO A 72 15.35 0.18 13.93
CA PRO A 72 16.23 -0.90 14.35
C PRO A 72 15.70 -2.29 14.02
N ILE A 73 16.49 -3.10 13.31
CA ILE A 73 16.18 -4.50 13.03
C ILE A 73 16.59 -5.36 14.23
N GLN A 74 15.65 -6.16 14.71
CA GLN A 74 15.84 -7.10 15.83
C GLN A 74 16.37 -8.46 15.34
N GLU A 75 15.81 -8.97 14.24
CA GLU A 75 16.10 -10.32 13.74
C GLU A 75 15.97 -10.34 12.22
N VAL A 76 16.80 -11.14 11.56
CA VAL A 76 16.67 -11.50 10.14
C VAL A 76 16.68 -13.01 10.05
N ARG A 77 15.70 -13.59 9.35
CA ARG A 77 15.61 -15.04 9.17
C ARG A 77 15.06 -15.41 7.80
N SER A 78 15.40 -16.62 7.34
CA SER A 78 14.72 -17.23 6.21
C SER A 78 13.34 -17.75 6.65
N TYR A 79 12.31 -17.48 5.85
CA TYR A 79 10.93 -17.88 6.13
C TYR A 79 10.20 -18.23 4.82
N GLY A 80 9.96 -19.52 4.57
CA GLY A 80 9.17 -19.97 3.42
C GLY A 80 9.73 -19.53 2.06
N GLY A 81 11.05 -19.39 1.92
CA GLY A 81 11.71 -18.90 0.71
C GLY A 81 11.83 -17.37 0.61
N ALA A 82 11.27 -16.62 1.58
CA ALA A 82 11.51 -15.19 1.73
C ALA A 82 12.57 -14.91 2.81
N GLU A 83 13.19 -13.74 2.74
CA GLU A 83 13.96 -13.16 3.85
C GLU A 83 13.03 -12.28 4.67
N GLU A 84 12.89 -12.57 5.96
CA GLU A 84 12.01 -11.85 6.86
C GLU A 84 12.83 -10.98 7.82
N PHE A 85 12.56 -9.68 7.81
CA PHE A 85 13.10 -8.74 8.77
C PHE A 85 12.07 -8.52 9.87
N LYS A 86 12.49 -8.69 11.12
CA LYS A 86 11.74 -8.30 12.31
C LYS A 86 12.34 -7.02 12.85
N PHE A 87 11.52 -5.99 12.98
CA PHE A 87 11.90 -4.71 13.58
C PHE A 87 11.73 -4.77 15.11
N ARG A 88 12.48 -3.94 15.85
CA ARG A 88 12.21 -3.72 17.28
C ARG A 88 10.88 -2.98 17.44
N ASP A 89 10.16 -3.16 18.54
CA ASP A 89 8.84 -2.55 18.77
C ASP A 89 7.82 -2.89 17.65
N TYR A 90 6.86 -2.01 17.36
CA TYR A 90 5.70 -2.32 16.51
C TYR A 90 5.41 -1.21 15.48
N PRO A 91 6.17 -1.14 14.37
CA PRO A 91 5.98 -0.11 13.34
C PRO A 91 4.61 -0.14 12.66
N TRP A 92 3.94 -1.29 12.59
CA TRP A 92 2.65 -1.45 11.88
C TRP A 92 1.43 -1.28 12.80
N VAL A 93 1.65 -0.97 14.09
CA VAL A 93 0.55 -0.70 15.02
C VAL A 93 0.10 0.74 14.87
N GLY A 94 -1.17 0.91 14.53
CA GLY A 94 -1.80 2.21 14.35
C GLY A 94 -1.72 3.07 15.60
N LYS A 95 -1.53 4.37 15.39
CA LYS A 95 -1.51 5.37 16.47
C LYS A 95 -2.54 6.45 16.16
N ALA A 96 -3.16 7.07 17.16
CA ALA A 96 -4.21 8.06 16.91
C ALA A 96 -3.77 9.30 16.09
N ASN A 97 -2.47 9.54 15.92
CA ASN A 97 -1.93 10.55 15.01
C ASN A 97 -0.91 9.94 14.04
N GLY A 98 -0.99 8.63 13.81
CA GLY A 98 -0.01 7.77 13.16
C GLY A 98 1.45 7.91 13.62
N ASP A 99 2.34 7.25 12.89
CA ASP A 99 3.77 7.21 13.18
C ASP A 99 4.60 7.64 11.96
N ASP A 100 5.14 8.85 12.02
CA ASP A 100 5.96 9.41 10.95
C ASP A 100 7.26 8.60 10.73
N LYS A 101 7.73 7.85 11.72
CA LYS A 101 8.91 6.97 11.58
C LYS A 101 8.56 5.68 10.83
N SER A 102 7.38 5.11 11.08
CA SER A 102 6.88 3.95 10.31
C SER A 102 6.65 4.32 8.85
N ARG A 103 6.13 5.53 8.60
CA ARG A 103 5.95 6.05 7.24
C ARG A 103 7.27 6.25 6.50
N ARG A 104 8.29 6.79 7.19
CA ARG A 104 9.66 6.87 6.65
C ARG A 104 10.23 5.49 6.33
N LEU A 105 9.84 4.45 7.08
CA LEU A 105 10.31 3.08 6.83
C LEU A 105 9.76 2.54 5.50
N VAL A 106 8.47 2.73 5.22
CA VAL A 106 7.88 2.36 3.91
C VAL A 106 8.44 3.20 2.77
N LYS A 107 8.53 4.52 2.96
CA LYS A 107 9.13 5.43 1.97
C LYS A 107 10.56 4.98 1.62
N ARG A 108 11.43 4.78 2.62
CA ARG A 108 12.82 4.33 2.41
C ARG A 108 12.90 2.96 1.74
N MET A 109 11.98 2.06 2.04
CA MET A 109 11.90 0.75 1.36
C MET A 109 11.61 0.92 -0.12
N LEU A 110 10.60 1.72 -0.48
CA LEU A 110 10.24 1.96 -1.87
C LEU A 110 11.34 2.71 -2.63
N GLU A 111 11.94 3.73 -2.01
CA GLU A 111 13.13 4.43 -2.52
C GLU A 111 14.27 3.45 -2.86
N SER A 112 14.67 2.63 -1.86
CA SER A 112 15.79 1.70 -2.01
C SER A 112 15.54 0.67 -3.12
N LEU A 113 14.31 0.16 -3.21
CA LEU A 113 13.92 -0.77 -4.27
C LEU A 113 13.96 -0.11 -5.64
N TYR A 114 13.43 1.11 -5.75
CA TYR A 114 13.43 1.88 -6.99
C TYR A 114 14.85 2.14 -7.49
N ASP A 115 15.76 2.57 -6.60
CA ASP A 115 17.17 2.82 -6.92
C ASP A 115 17.92 1.55 -7.34
N MET A 116 17.50 0.38 -6.84
CA MET A 116 18.00 -0.93 -7.27
C MET A 116 17.39 -1.41 -8.60
N GLY A 117 16.42 -0.69 -9.16
CA GLY A 117 15.74 -1.05 -10.41
C GLY A 117 14.45 -1.86 -10.22
N TRP A 118 13.95 -2.01 -8.99
CA TRP A 118 12.68 -2.66 -8.70
C TRP A 118 11.54 -1.63 -8.71
N VAL A 119 10.73 -1.66 -9.77
CA VAL A 119 9.60 -0.74 -9.97
C VAL A 119 8.31 -1.42 -9.54
N LEU A 120 7.58 -0.78 -8.63
CA LEU A 120 6.29 -1.28 -8.17
C LEU A 120 5.32 -1.37 -9.36
N GLN A 121 4.62 -2.50 -9.46
CA GLN A 121 3.60 -2.74 -10.49
C GLN A 121 2.19 -2.71 -9.88
N ALA A 122 2.04 -3.28 -8.68
CA ALA A 122 0.76 -3.34 -8.00
C ALA A 122 0.96 -3.51 -6.50
N ALA A 123 0.07 -2.90 -5.72
CA ALA A 123 -0.27 -3.33 -4.38
C ALA A 123 -1.51 -4.24 -4.50
N VAL A 124 -1.42 -5.45 -3.95
CA VAL A 124 -2.49 -6.45 -4.04
C VAL A 124 -2.73 -7.06 -2.67
N ASP A 125 -3.97 -6.97 -2.20
CA ASP A 125 -4.46 -7.72 -1.05
C ASP A 125 -4.81 -9.16 -1.50
N ILE A 126 -3.90 -10.09 -1.22
CA ILE A 126 -4.01 -11.48 -1.71
C ILE A 126 -4.49 -12.44 -0.61
N SER A 127 -4.18 -12.19 0.67
CA SER A 127 -4.60 -13.11 1.72
C SER A 127 -5.78 -12.56 2.52
N LYS A 128 -6.84 -13.37 2.58
CA LYS A 128 -8.09 -13.09 3.30
C LYS A 128 -7.96 -13.29 4.82
N LYS A 129 -6.72 -13.35 5.33
CA LYS A 129 -6.49 -13.59 6.75
C LYS A 129 -6.66 -12.26 7.48
N SER A 130 -7.32 -12.29 8.64
CA SER A 130 -7.38 -11.12 9.51
C SER A 130 -5.95 -10.66 9.85
N LEU A 131 -5.62 -9.38 9.61
CA LEU A 131 -4.29 -8.77 9.79
C LEU A 131 -3.27 -9.07 8.68
N ASP A 132 -3.72 -9.40 7.47
CA ASP A 132 -2.86 -9.33 6.29
C ASP A 132 -2.85 -7.91 5.74
N GLU A 133 -1.68 -7.48 5.29
CA GLU A 133 -1.46 -6.16 4.68
C GLU A 133 -1.12 -6.33 3.20
N ASP A 134 -0.99 -5.21 2.48
CA ASP A 134 -0.77 -5.24 1.04
C ASP A 134 0.48 -6.04 0.65
N THR A 135 0.31 -6.91 -0.34
CA THR A 135 1.43 -7.52 -1.06
C THR A 135 1.86 -6.61 -2.20
N LEU A 136 3.07 -6.09 -2.13
CA LEU A 136 3.66 -5.19 -3.10
C LEU A 136 4.46 -5.99 -4.14
N VAL A 137 4.02 -5.95 -5.40
CA VAL A 137 4.65 -6.68 -6.52
C VAL A 137 5.53 -5.73 -7.32
N PHE A 138 6.80 -6.10 -7.48
CA PHE A 138 7.81 -5.32 -8.19
C PHE A 138 8.27 -6.04 -9.45
N ARG A 139 8.61 -5.24 -10.46
CA ARG A 139 9.27 -5.69 -11.68
C ARG A 139 10.65 -5.08 -11.74
N TYR A 140 11.64 -5.93 -11.99
CA TYR A 140 13.00 -5.46 -12.20
C TYR A 140 13.17 -4.81 -13.57
N GLN A 141 13.90 -3.71 -13.61
CA GLN A 141 14.39 -3.08 -14.83
C GLN A 141 15.87 -2.71 -14.68
N ASN A 142 16.59 -2.77 -15.81
CA ASN A 142 17.98 -2.34 -15.92
C ASN A 142 18.16 -1.54 -17.22
N PRO A 143 18.66 -0.30 -17.18
CA PRO A 143 19.09 0.45 -15.99
C PRO A 143 17.96 0.73 -14.99
N PRO A 144 18.27 0.99 -13.71
CA PRO A 144 17.31 1.54 -12.77
C PRO A 144 16.66 2.81 -13.33
N PRO A 145 15.43 3.13 -12.89
CA PRO A 145 14.81 4.38 -13.29
C PRO A 145 15.66 5.61 -12.84
N PRO A 146 15.47 6.78 -13.48
CA PRO A 146 16.16 8.00 -13.06
C PRO A 146 15.85 8.32 -11.59
N PRO A 147 16.83 8.81 -10.80
CA PRO A 147 16.58 9.28 -9.44
C PRO A 147 15.42 10.27 -9.39
N CYS A 148 14.66 10.25 -8.29
CA CYS A 148 13.49 11.10 -8.06
C CYS A 148 13.40 11.49 -6.59
N ASP A 149 12.67 12.58 -6.32
CA ASP A 149 12.37 12.98 -4.94
C ASP A 149 11.08 12.33 -4.47
N TRP A 150 11.04 11.93 -3.20
CA TRP A 150 9.95 11.14 -2.64
C TRP A 150 9.21 11.90 -1.55
N LEU A 151 7.89 12.00 -1.69
CA LEU A 151 6.99 12.46 -0.64
C LEU A 151 6.17 11.29 -0.10
N CYS A 152 5.89 11.36 1.20
CA CYS A 152 5.01 10.43 1.88
C CYS A 152 3.83 11.20 2.45
N ILE A 153 2.63 10.95 1.92
CA ILE A 153 1.39 11.57 2.36
C ILE A 153 0.56 10.56 3.15
N SER A 154 -0.02 11.00 4.26
CA SER A 154 -0.90 10.16 5.08
C SER A 154 -2.19 10.87 5.47
N PHE A 155 -3.24 10.08 5.66
CA PHE A 155 -4.55 10.52 6.12
C PHE A 155 -4.78 10.00 7.54
N ASP A 156 -4.51 10.86 8.51
CA ASP A 156 -4.43 10.52 9.91
C ASP A 156 -5.73 10.84 10.65
N TRP A 157 -6.11 9.91 11.54
CA TRP A 157 -7.30 10.04 12.37
C TRP A 157 -8.55 10.33 11.54
N THR A 158 -9.36 11.29 11.94
CA THR A 158 -10.60 11.62 11.24
C THR A 158 -10.46 12.78 10.27
N ASN A 159 -9.45 13.64 10.42
CA ASN A 159 -9.40 14.93 9.72
C ASN A 159 -8.02 15.56 9.53
N LYS A 160 -6.94 14.80 9.70
CA LYS A 160 -5.58 15.33 9.51
C LYS A 160 -4.95 14.72 8.27
N MET A 161 -4.31 15.52 7.45
CA MET A 161 -3.40 15.04 6.40
C MET A 161 -2.00 15.47 6.74
N LYS A 162 -1.01 14.61 6.50
CA LYS A 162 0.39 14.97 6.68
C LYS A 162 1.21 14.67 5.45
N ILE A 163 2.23 15.48 5.24
CA ILE A 163 3.33 15.19 4.33
C ILE A 163 4.58 15.05 5.18
N VAL A 164 5.12 13.82 5.24
CA VAL A 164 6.32 13.48 5.99
C VAL A 164 7.55 13.88 5.21
N ASP A 165 8.53 14.47 5.89
CA ASP A 165 9.68 15.17 5.32
C ASP A 165 9.19 16.37 4.51
N ALA A 166 8.99 17.50 5.21
CA ALA A 166 8.28 18.69 4.74
C ALA A 166 8.50 18.98 3.25
N PRO A 167 7.42 19.22 2.47
CA PRO A 167 7.55 19.53 1.06
C PRO A 167 8.28 20.87 0.86
N PRO A 168 8.81 21.12 -0.35
CA PRO A 168 9.31 22.43 -0.74
C PRO A 168 8.33 23.57 -0.34
N PRO A 169 8.82 24.73 0.15
CA PRO A 169 7.95 25.79 0.69
C PRO A 169 6.88 26.31 -0.29
N ASP A 170 7.18 26.33 -1.58
CA ASP A 170 6.29 26.69 -2.66
C ASP A 170 5.16 25.66 -2.87
N LEU A 171 5.49 24.36 -2.86
CA LEU A 171 4.49 23.29 -2.86
C LEU A 171 3.62 23.34 -1.59
N ALA A 172 4.23 23.55 -0.42
CA ALA A 172 3.50 23.71 0.83
C ALA A 172 2.50 24.87 0.77
N GLY A 173 2.95 26.02 0.27
CA GLY A 173 2.13 27.22 0.10
C GLY A 173 0.97 27.00 -0.88
N ALA A 174 1.21 26.31 -1.99
CA ALA A 174 0.18 26.00 -2.98
C ALA A 174 -0.91 25.07 -2.41
N LEU A 175 -0.52 24.00 -1.71
CA LEU A 175 -1.47 23.08 -1.04
C LEU A 175 -2.31 23.80 0.02
N VAL A 176 -1.67 24.61 0.85
CA VAL A 176 -2.36 25.39 1.89
C VAL A 176 -3.34 26.38 1.25
N SER A 177 -2.92 27.12 0.22
CA SER A 177 -3.78 28.07 -0.50
C SER A 177 -5.01 27.39 -1.12
N GLU A 178 -4.81 26.26 -1.80
CA GLU A 178 -5.89 25.49 -2.43
C GLU A 178 -6.90 25.01 -1.37
N PHE A 179 -6.42 24.37 -0.31
CA PHE A 179 -7.31 23.74 0.67
C PHE A 179 -7.98 24.74 1.62
N MET A 180 -7.34 25.87 1.94
CA MET A 180 -8.00 26.95 2.67
C MET A 180 -9.14 27.57 1.86
N SER A 181 -8.95 27.74 0.55
CA SER A 181 -9.94 28.40 -0.31
C SER A 181 -11.12 27.50 -0.65
N ASN A 182 -10.85 26.22 -0.94
CA ASN A 182 -11.82 25.35 -1.61
C ASN A 182 -12.23 24.10 -0.82
N HIS A 183 -11.45 23.70 0.20
CA HIS A 183 -11.61 22.37 0.83
C HIS A 183 -11.71 22.40 2.36
N ARG A 184 -12.16 23.50 2.94
CA ARG A 184 -12.45 23.61 4.39
C ARG A 184 -11.25 23.24 5.27
N LEU A 185 -10.04 23.61 4.86
CA LEU A 185 -8.87 23.51 5.73
C LEU A 185 -9.05 24.44 6.94
N LYS A 186 -8.98 23.88 8.14
CA LYS A 186 -9.17 24.60 9.41
C LYS A 186 -7.88 25.23 9.90
N SER A 187 -6.77 24.50 9.81
CA SER A 187 -5.46 24.95 10.26
C SER A 187 -4.34 24.18 9.56
N HIS A 188 -3.14 24.75 9.54
CA HIS A 188 -1.94 24.09 9.05
C HIS A 188 -0.75 24.37 9.99
N GLU A 189 0.19 23.44 10.04
CA GLU A 189 1.45 23.55 10.77
C GLU A 189 2.57 23.08 9.84
N LEU A 190 3.52 23.97 9.53
CA LEU A 190 4.73 23.62 8.80
C LEU A 190 5.87 23.53 9.81
N GLU A 191 6.34 22.30 10.04
CA GLU A 191 7.52 22.00 10.86
C GLU A 191 8.69 21.66 9.93
N SER A 192 9.91 21.63 10.47
CA SER A 192 11.12 21.31 9.69
C SER A 192 11.09 19.93 9.04
N ASP A 193 10.29 19.00 9.57
CA ASP A 193 10.24 17.61 9.14
C ASP A 193 8.87 17.16 8.63
N ARG A 194 7.87 18.05 8.54
CA ARG A 194 6.53 17.74 8.02
C ARG A 194 5.65 18.96 7.80
N LEU A 195 4.70 18.81 6.88
CA LEU A 195 3.51 19.66 6.78
C LEU A 195 2.31 18.91 7.37
N LYS A 196 1.60 19.51 8.32
CA LYS A 196 0.33 19.01 8.86
C LYS A 196 -0.82 19.91 8.44
N LEU A 197 -1.89 19.30 7.96
CA LEU A 197 -3.09 19.96 7.50
C LEU A 197 -4.28 19.39 8.26
N LYS A 198 -5.09 20.24 8.89
CA LYS A 198 -6.28 19.82 9.65
C LYS A 198 -7.52 20.40 9.00
N PHE A 199 -8.46 19.53 8.65
CA PHE A 199 -9.71 19.89 7.98
C PHE A 199 -10.86 20.05 9.00
N HIS A 200 -11.89 20.79 8.61
CA HIS A 200 -13.17 20.77 9.33
C HIS A 200 -13.89 19.43 9.13
N GLY A 201 -14.66 19.00 10.14
CA GLY A 201 -15.39 17.73 10.09
C GLY A 201 -14.46 16.52 10.23
N GLN A 202 -14.86 15.41 9.58
CA GLN A 202 -14.19 14.12 9.62
C GLN A 202 -14.07 13.50 8.20
N PRO A 203 -13.36 14.16 7.26
CA PRO A 203 -13.31 13.72 5.86
C PRO A 203 -12.82 12.27 5.69
N TRP A 204 -11.97 11.75 6.58
CA TRP A 204 -11.45 10.38 6.45
C TRP A 204 -12.43 9.32 6.98
N GLN A 205 -13.55 9.75 7.55
CA GLN A 205 -14.69 8.92 7.96
C GLN A 205 -15.98 9.38 7.26
N ALA A 206 -15.83 9.95 6.07
CA ALA A 206 -16.94 10.47 5.28
C ALA A 206 -17.99 9.40 4.98
N ASN A 207 -19.26 9.81 4.97
CA ASN A 207 -20.40 8.98 4.57
C ASN A 207 -21.27 9.71 3.54
N GLY A 208 -22.08 8.97 2.79
CA GLY A 208 -22.99 9.55 1.79
C GLY A 208 -22.28 10.49 0.80
N GLU A 209 -22.81 11.71 0.67
CA GLU A 209 -22.30 12.74 -0.25
C GLU A 209 -20.91 13.27 0.15
N GLU A 210 -20.54 13.22 1.43
CA GLU A 210 -19.21 13.66 1.88
C GLU A 210 -18.10 12.83 1.23
N THR A 211 -18.39 11.57 0.85
CA THR A 211 -17.42 10.72 0.15
C THR A 211 -17.07 11.26 -1.24
N ILE A 212 -17.95 12.03 -1.87
CA ILE A 212 -17.65 12.70 -3.15
C ILE A 212 -16.71 13.88 -2.91
N GLN A 213 -16.93 14.64 -1.84
CA GLN A 213 -16.06 15.77 -1.48
C GLN A 213 -14.64 15.32 -1.16
N VAL A 214 -14.47 14.17 -0.50
CA VAL A 214 -13.16 13.57 -0.24
C VAL A 214 -12.45 13.16 -1.53
N ARG A 215 -13.19 12.58 -2.49
CA ARG A 215 -12.62 12.24 -3.82
C ARG A 215 -12.18 13.49 -4.57
N LEU A 216 -12.97 14.57 -4.54
CA LEU A 216 -12.59 15.85 -5.14
C LEU A 216 -11.34 16.44 -4.46
N LEU A 217 -11.25 16.37 -3.13
CA LEU A 217 -10.07 16.78 -2.37
C LEU A 217 -8.83 16.00 -2.81
N LEU A 218 -8.94 14.66 -2.95
CA LEU A 218 -7.84 13.82 -3.42
C LEU A 218 -7.41 14.17 -4.85
N LEU A 219 -8.36 14.42 -5.76
CA LEU A 219 -8.05 14.87 -7.11
C LEU A 219 -7.31 16.21 -7.11
N LYS A 220 -7.74 17.17 -6.29
CA LYS A 220 -7.05 18.47 -6.16
C LYS A 220 -5.67 18.36 -5.53
N LEU A 221 -5.48 17.45 -4.57
CA LEU A 221 -4.16 17.12 -4.04
C LEU A 221 -3.23 16.67 -5.17
N LEU A 222 -3.67 15.71 -5.99
CA LEU A 222 -2.86 15.19 -7.12
C LEU A 222 -2.60 16.25 -8.18
N GLU A 223 -3.60 17.04 -8.56
CA GLU A 223 -3.42 18.15 -9.52
C GLU A 223 -2.38 19.18 -9.02
N VAL A 224 -2.39 19.52 -7.73
CA VAL A 224 -1.38 20.44 -7.17
C VAL A 224 -0.01 19.78 -7.21
N LEU A 225 0.12 18.51 -6.81
CA LEU A 225 1.40 17.81 -6.83
C LEU A 225 2.00 17.70 -8.25
N GLU A 226 1.19 17.37 -9.24
CA GLU A 226 1.62 17.28 -10.65
C GLU A 226 2.15 18.61 -11.19
N ARG A 227 1.54 19.74 -10.78
CA ARG A 227 2.05 21.07 -11.13
C ARG A 227 3.46 21.36 -10.59
N PHE A 228 3.87 20.65 -9.54
CA PHE A 228 5.22 20.72 -8.96
C PHE A 228 6.10 19.54 -9.38
N GLY A 229 5.70 18.77 -10.40
CA GLY A 229 6.49 17.68 -10.98
C GLY A 229 6.41 16.36 -10.22
N TYR A 230 5.51 16.23 -9.25
CA TYR A 230 5.28 15.01 -8.48
C TYR A 230 4.18 14.15 -9.11
N SER A 231 4.41 12.85 -9.24
CA SER A 231 3.43 11.89 -9.76
C SER A 231 3.15 10.77 -8.75
N PHE A 232 1.89 10.34 -8.68
CA PHE A 232 1.47 9.23 -7.82
C PHE A 232 2.27 7.96 -8.15
N TYR A 233 2.87 7.35 -7.13
CA TYR A 233 3.63 6.10 -7.29
C TYR A 233 2.92 4.91 -6.66
N ALA A 234 2.46 5.05 -5.41
CA ALA A 234 1.85 3.95 -4.68
C ALA A 234 0.84 4.45 -3.63
N SER A 235 -0.15 3.60 -3.34
CA SER A 235 -0.95 3.61 -2.12
C SER A 235 -0.60 2.31 -1.39
N VAL A 236 -0.18 2.38 -0.14
CA VAL A 236 0.22 1.21 0.65
C VAL A 236 -0.55 1.21 1.97
N ASP A 237 -1.36 0.19 2.21
CA ASP A 237 -1.90 -0.07 3.54
C ASP A 237 -0.76 -0.55 4.45
N GLN A 238 -0.50 0.22 5.51
CA GLN A 238 0.67 0.08 6.39
C GLN A 238 0.29 -0.30 7.83
N VAL A 239 -1.00 -0.30 8.15
CA VAL A 239 -1.43 -0.33 9.55
C VAL A 239 -2.41 -1.46 9.79
N ASN A 240 -2.06 -2.33 10.73
CA ASN A 240 -2.99 -3.27 11.32
C ASN A 240 -4.06 -2.54 12.14
N GLY A 241 -5.24 -2.35 11.56
CA GLY A 241 -6.39 -1.81 12.27
C GLY A 241 -7.39 -1.12 11.36
N THR A 242 -8.48 -0.63 11.95
CA THR A 242 -9.59 0.01 11.21
C THR A 242 -9.47 1.53 11.10
N GLU A 243 -8.36 2.12 11.53
CA GLU A 243 -8.32 3.57 11.83
C GLU A 243 -7.35 4.41 11.00
N GLU A 244 -6.52 3.83 10.13
CA GLU A 244 -5.58 4.62 9.31
C GLU A 244 -5.56 4.14 7.87
N ALA A 245 -5.57 5.08 6.93
CA ALA A 245 -5.55 4.80 5.50
C ALA A 245 -4.20 5.15 4.87
N ASP A 246 -3.94 4.40 3.81
CA ASP A 246 -2.73 4.22 3.02
C ASP A 246 -1.74 5.38 2.95
N VAL A 247 -0.47 5.01 3.05
CA VAL A 247 0.63 5.89 2.69
C VAL A 247 0.63 6.07 1.18
N MET A 248 0.36 7.30 0.75
CA MET A 248 0.50 7.70 -0.64
C MET A 248 1.92 8.20 -0.87
N VAL A 249 2.67 7.46 -1.68
CA VAL A 249 4.05 7.79 -2.01
C VAL A 249 4.10 8.38 -3.42
N ILE A 250 4.80 9.51 -3.55
CA ILE A 250 4.75 10.35 -4.75
C ILE A 250 6.17 10.69 -5.15
N ALA A 251 6.53 10.39 -6.39
CA ALA A 251 7.87 10.55 -6.92
C ALA A 251 7.91 11.76 -7.88
N ALA A 252 8.88 12.65 -7.70
CA ALA A 252 9.14 13.73 -8.65
C ALA A 252 10.07 13.26 -9.77
N SER A 253 9.59 13.22 -11.02
CA SER A 253 10.47 12.89 -12.14
C SER A 253 11.23 14.12 -12.61
N TRP A 254 12.56 14.05 -12.61
CA TRP A 254 13.45 15.11 -13.12
C TRP A 254 13.32 15.39 -14.62
N LYS A 255 12.49 14.63 -15.36
CA LYS A 255 12.44 14.74 -16.82
C LYS A 255 11.69 15.96 -17.36
N GLU A 256 10.96 16.72 -16.55
CA GLU A 256 10.13 17.84 -17.04
C GLU A 256 10.22 19.15 -16.25
N MET A 257 11.27 19.37 -15.45
CA MET A 257 11.58 20.73 -14.96
C MET A 257 12.24 21.58 -16.07
N ARG A 258 11.54 21.79 -17.20
CA ARG A 258 11.85 22.86 -18.15
C ARG A 258 10.82 23.97 -18.00
N HIS A 259 11.35 25.14 -17.65
CA HIS A 259 10.88 26.52 -17.86
C HIS A 259 9.35 26.78 -17.79
N PRO A 260 8.89 27.78 -17.01
CA PRO A 260 7.52 28.26 -17.12
C PRO A 260 7.22 28.57 -18.59
N LEU A 261 6.13 27.99 -19.12
CA LEU A 261 5.67 28.32 -20.47
C LEU A 261 5.33 29.81 -20.52
N GLU A 262 6.09 30.56 -21.31
CA GLU A 262 5.74 31.93 -21.70
C GLU A 262 4.38 31.91 -22.41
N PRO A 263 3.46 32.84 -22.10
CA PRO A 263 2.14 32.87 -22.71
C PRO A 263 2.27 33.15 -24.22
N GLY A 264 2.11 32.12 -25.06
CA GLY A 264 2.01 32.28 -26.51
C GLY A 264 2.56 31.17 -27.41
N GLN A 265 3.17 30.10 -26.89
CA GLN A 265 3.71 29.03 -27.74
C GLN A 265 2.76 27.83 -27.83
N THR A 266 2.28 27.53 -29.04
CA THR A 266 1.54 26.30 -29.37
C THR A 266 2.50 25.11 -29.56
N SER A 267 2.18 23.98 -28.94
CA SER A 267 2.95 22.74 -28.97
C SER A 267 3.16 22.17 -30.38
N PRO A 268 4.36 21.68 -30.74
CA PRO A 268 4.54 20.88 -31.93
C PRO A 268 4.16 19.42 -31.64
N THR A 269 3.15 18.95 -32.36
CA THR A 269 2.67 17.56 -32.41
C THR A 269 3.70 16.60 -33.02
N GLY A 270 3.82 15.40 -32.44
CA GLY A 270 4.09 14.16 -33.21
C GLY A 270 5.18 13.24 -32.66
N ASN A 271 4.82 12.20 -31.90
CA ASN A 271 4.83 10.80 -32.36
C ASN A 271 4.22 9.84 -31.31
N PRO A 272 3.74 8.64 -31.74
CA PRO A 272 2.77 7.83 -31.02
C PRO A 272 3.39 6.70 -30.17
N HIS A 273 2.53 6.06 -29.37
CA HIS A 273 2.73 4.89 -28.51
C HIS A 273 3.16 5.15 -27.07
N PHE A 274 2.23 5.67 -26.28
CA PHE A 274 1.97 5.14 -24.94
C PHE A 274 0.50 4.73 -24.87
N ASN A 275 0.25 3.43 -24.94
CA ASN A 275 -1.08 2.87 -24.72
C ASN A 275 -1.20 2.56 -23.22
N SER A 276 -1.43 3.58 -22.41
CA SER A 276 -1.87 3.44 -21.01
C SER A 276 -3.37 3.12 -20.98
N GLY A 277 -3.70 1.95 -21.50
CA GLY A 277 -5.04 1.37 -21.43
C GLY A 277 -5.05 0.20 -20.45
N SER A 278 -5.24 0.50 -19.17
CA SER A 278 -5.83 -0.47 -18.24
C SER A 278 -6.66 0.29 -17.22
N TYR A 279 -7.95 0.42 -17.55
CA TYR A 279 -9.00 0.78 -16.62
C TYR A 279 -8.94 -0.16 -15.42
N PHE A 280 -8.79 0.40 -14.22
CA PHE A 280 -9.09 -0.33 -12.99
C PHE A 280 -10.61 -0.55 -12.91
N GLN A 281 -11.06 -1.76 -13.26
CA GLN A 281 -12.31 -2.28 -12.75
C GLN A 281 -12.02 -3.05 -11.46
N ARG A 282 -12.45 -2.50 -10.34
CA ARG A 282 -12.56 -3.25 -9.09
C ARG A 282 -13.63 -4.32 -9.28
N ALA A 283 -13.25 -5.59 -9.20
CA ALA A 283 -14.21 -6.68 -9.14
C ALA A 283 -15.01 -6.58 -7.83
N SER A 284 -16.28 -6.19 -7.95
CA SER A 284 -17.22 -6.23 -6.84
C SER A 284 -17.81 -7.64 -6.78
N SER A 285 -17.60 -8.36 -5.68
CA SER A 285 -18.31 -9.63 -5.45
C SER A 285 -19.75 -9.36 -5.02
N PRO A 286 -20.71 -10.21 -5.41
CA PRO A 286 -22.14 -9.97 -5.23
C PRO A 286 -22.58 -10.32 -3.81
N THR A 287 -23.31 -9.41 -3.15
CA THR A 287 -24.17 -9.76 -2.03
C THR A 287 -25.61 -9.48 -2.44
N GLY A 288 -26.30 -10.53 -2.91
CA GLY A 288 -27.74 -10.57 -2.90
C GLY A 288 -28.23 -11.16 -1.58
N SER A 289 -29.11 -10.46 -0.88
CA SER A 289 -30.27 -11.06 -0.21
C SER A 289 -31.22 -9.95 0.17
N ASP A 290 -32.22 -9.82 -0.69
CA ASP A 290 -33.42 -9.02 -0.53
C ASP A 290 -34.28 -9.68 0.57
N ASN A 291 -34.74 -8.89 1.55
CA ASN A 291 -35.89 -9.25 2.39
C ASN A 291 -36.43 -7.97 3.03
N GLY A 292 -37.42 -7.39 2.36
CA GLY A 292 -38.28 -6.38 2.95
C GLY A 292 -39.13 -6.95 4.08
N LYS A 293 -39.28 -6.18 5.15
CA LYS A 293 -40.52 -6.08 5.93
C LYS A 293 -40.55 -4.72 6.62
N SER A 294 -41.60 -3.98 6.30
CA SER A 294 -42.03 -2.71 6.88
C SER A 294 -42.52 -2.88 8.32
N SER A 295 -42.34 -1.86 9.16
CA SER A 295 -43.40 -1.29 10.03
C SER A 295 -42.85 -0.17 10.94
N MET A 296 -43.36 1.04 10.70
CA MET A 296 -43.80 2.13 11.61
C MET A 296 -43.23 2.36 13.02
N ASP A 297 -42.92 3.65 13.22
CA ASP A 297 -43.15 4.55 14.37
C ASP A 297 -42.48 4.25 15.74
N SER A 298 -41.64 5.17 16.22
CA SER A 298 -42.04 6.29 17.11
C SER A 298 -40.86 6.89 17.89
N ASP A 299 -41.03 8.16 18.24
CA ASP A 299 -40.14 9.05 19.00
C ASP A 299 -39.62 8.50 20.33
N ARG A 300 -38.39 8.88 20.73
CA ARG A 300 -38.12 9.79 21.87
C ARG A 300 -36.67 9.77 22.34
N ASP A 301 -36.25 10.97 22.75
CA ASP A 301 -35.10 11.29 23.58
C ASP A 301 -34.86 10.33 24.75
N HIS A 302 -33.59 10.08 25.09
CA HIS A 302 -33.04 10.33 26.44
C HIS A 302 -31.56 9.90 26.54
N THR A 303 -30.70 10.88 26.81
CA THR A 303 -29.58 10.89 27.77
C THR A 303 -28.72 9.63 27.95
N SER A 304 -27.47 9.71 27.50
CA SER A 304 -26.38 8.82 27.91
C SER A 304 -25.86 9.15 29.33
N PRO A 305 -25.57 8.14 30.16
CA PRO A 305 -24.58 8.27 31.21
C PRO A 305 -23.34 7.41 30.96
N SER A 306 -22.20 8.06 31.19
CA SER A 306 -20.85 7.52 31.41
C SER A 306 -20.82 6.18 32.15
N MET A 307 -20.05 5.21 31.63
CA MET A 307 -19.52 4.11 32.45
C MET A 307 -18.00 3.92 32.26
N ILE A 308 -17.33 4.03 33.40
CA ILE A 308 -15.96 3.66 33.72
C ILE A 308 -15.76 2.16 33.47
N ARG A 309 -14.75 1.76 32.70
CA ARG A 309 -14.28 0.36 32.62
C ARG A 309 -13.16 0.13 33.62
N THR A 310 -13.44 -0.68 34.64
CA THR A 310 -12.45 -1.29 35.52
C THR A 310 -11.78 -2.48 34.86
N THR A 311 -10.45 -2.52 34.95
CA THR A 311 -9.57 -3.62 34.57
C THR A 311 -9.74 -4.82 35.51
N SER A 312 -9.88 -6.03 34.99
CA SER A 312 -9.53 -7.24 35.75
C SER A 312 -8.71 -8.21 34.90
N ASN A 313 -7.55 -8.56 35.46
CA ASN A 313 -6.64 -9.61 35.03
C ASN A 313 -7.34 -10.98 35.08
N SER A 314 -6.98 -11.89 34.18
CA SER A 314 -7.20 -13.33 34.37
C SER A 314 -6.02 -14.09 33.78
N SER A 315 -5.29 -14.74 34.68
CA SER A 315 -4.10 -15.54 34.43
C SER A 315 -4.42 -16.92 33.85
N TRP A 316 -3.50 -17.39 33.02
CA TRP A 316 -3.37 -18.75 32.51
C TRP A 316 -3.33 -19.83 33.61
N LYS A 317 -3.96 -20.98 33.34
CA LYS A 317 -3.56 -22.29 33.88
C LYS A 317 -3.62 -23.35 32.78
N TRP A 318 -2.49 -23.98 32.51
CA TRP A 318 -2.37 -25.24 31.77
C TRP A 318 -2.78 -26.41 32.67
N GLY A 319 -3.45 -27.40 32.10
CA GLY A 319 -3.72 -28.68 32.72
C GLY A 319 -3.55 -29.80 31.69
N SER A 320 -2.54 -30.63 31.90
CA SER A 320 -2.24 -31.82 31.10
C SER A 320 -3.31 -32.89 31.25
N ARG A 321 -3.71 -33.51 30.13
CA ARG A 321 -3.71 -34.97 29.91
C ARG A 321 -3.96 -35.24 28.43
#